data_AF-A0A9N9LR61-F1
#
_entry.id   AF-A0A9N9LR61-F1
#
_cell.length_a   1.000
_cell.length_b   1.000
_cell.length_c   1.000
_cell.angle_alpha   90.00
_cell.angle_beta   90.00
_cell.angle_gamma   90.00
#
_symmetry.space_group_name_H-M   'P 1'
#
loop_
_entity.id
_entity.type
_entity.pdbx_description
1 polymer ?
#
loop_
_entity_poly.entity_id
_entity_poly.type
_entity_poly.pdbx_seq_one_letter_code
_entity_poly.pdbx_strand_id
1 'polypeptide(L)'
;MSSAVHTLLINSLTTIKPNPEVEGNFPLDEAVIEQFPPGTKVVAADSYGSSSWTVTARISTILADGTPKLWFLKCATEKSGKTMLKGEFHSMTEIYKTMPSFAPEPYAWGKVPSARPRNIFLLERVH
;
A
#
# COMPACT_ATOMS: atom_id res chain seq x y z
N MET A 1 -10.48 -12.95 -17.96
CA MET A 1 -9.01 -12.98 -17.84
C MET A 1 -8.46 -12.39 -16.52
N SER A 2 -9.28 -11.96 -15.55
CA SER A 2 -8.81 -11.24 -14.33
C SER A 2 -8.38 -12.13 -13.14
N SER A 3 -8.95 -13.35 -12.99
CA SER A 3 -8.71 -14.19 -11.80
C SER A 3 -7.24 -14.61 -11.61
N ALA A 4 -6.52 -14.95 -12.68
CA ALA A 4 -5.15 -15.46 -12.58
C ALA A 4 -4.15 -14.42 -12.04
N VAL A 5 -4.30 -13.15 -12.42
CA VAL A 5 -3.40 -12.06 -11.97
C VAL A 5 -3.63 -11.75 -10.50
N HIS A 6 -4.89 -11.72 -10.08
CA HIS A 6 -5.28 -11.51 -8.70
C HIS A 6 -4.75 -12.64 -7.79
N THR A 7 -4.93 -13.90 -8.17
CA THR A 7 -4.39 -15.05 -7.43
C THR A 7 -2.87 -14.99 -7.35
N LEU A 8 -2.18 -14.65 -8.44
CA LEU A 8 -0.73 -14.51 -8.45
C LEU A 8 -0.23 -13.39 -7.53
N LEU A 9 -0.98 -12.28 -7.44
CA LEU A 9 -0.68 -11.16 -6.55
C LEU A 9 -0.87 -11.52 -5.07
N ILE A 10 -1.96 -12.21 -4.72
CA ILE A 10 -2.16 -12.68 -3.34
C ILE A 10 -1.07 -13.66 -2.97
N ASN A 11 -0.82 -14.65 -3.83
CA ASN A 11 0.22 -15.65 -3.58
C ASN A 11 1.59 -15.00 -3.41
N SER A 12 1.92 -13.97 -4.19
CA SER A 12 3.20 -13.27 -4.04
C SER A 12 3.32 -12.48 -2.74
N LEU A 13 2.22 -12.02 -2.16
CA LEU A 13 2.24 -11.38 -0.84
C LEU A 13 2.39 -12.38 0.31
N THR A 14 1.96 -13.63 0.13
CA THR A 14 2.19 -14.68 1.16
C THR A 14 3.67 -15.01 1.38
N THR A 15 4.57 -14.57 0.48
CA THR A 15 6.02 -14.74 0.65
C THR A 15 6.64 -13.67 1.56
N ILE A 16 5.90 -12.62 1.89
CA ILE A 16 6.31 -11.63 2.88
C ILE A 16 6.18 -12.27 4.26
N LYS A 17 7.24 -12.17 5.07
CA LYS A 17 7.22 -12.70 6.44
C LYS A 17 6.25 -11.87 7.28
N PRO A 18 5.33 -12.49 8.03
CA PRO A 18 4.43 -11.76 8.91
C PRO A 18 5.24 -11.09 10.03
N ASN A 19 4.86 -9.86 10.38
CA ASN A 19 5.34 -9.18 11.57
C ASN A 19 4.37 -9.45 12.73
N PRO A 20 4.78 -10.17 13.80
CA PRO A 20 3.88 -10.52 14.91
C PRO A 20 3.41 -9.30 15.72
N GLU A 21 4.05 -8.14 15.56
CA GLU A 21 3.66 -6.90 16.24
C GLU A 21 2.58 -6.10 15.48
N VAL A 22 2.26 -6.50 14.26
CA VAL A 22 1.24 -5.87 13.41
C VAL A 22 0.02 -6.78 13.35
N GLU A 23 -1.10 -6.27 13.84
CA GLU A 23 -2.39 -6.98 13.79
C GLU A 23 -2.95 -7.02 12.36
N GLY A 24 -3.98 -7.84 12.14
CA GLY A 24 -4.68 -7.93 10.86
C GLY A 24 -4.19 -9.07 9.97
N ASN A 25 -4.73 -9.12 8.75
CA ASN A 25 -4.56 -10.25 7.82
C ASN A 25 -3.77 -9.90 6.56
N PHE A 26 -3.24 -8.68 6.45
CA PHE A 26 -2.49 -8.23 5.28
C PHE A 26 -0.99 -8.16 5.60
N PRO A 27 -0.13 -8.92 4.91
CA PRO A 27 1.30 -8.88 5.15
C PRO A 27 1.91 -7.57 4.63
N LEU A 28 2.72 -6.92 5.47
CA LEU A 28 3.43 -5.68 5.13
C LEU A 28 4.92 -5.94 4.96
N ASP A 29 5.45 -5.48 3.84
CA ASP A 29 6.88 -5.48 3.54
C ASP A 29 7.57 -4.30 4.24
N GLU A 30 8.79 -4.52 4.71
CA GLU A 30 9.62 -3.51 5.37
C GLU A 30 9.77 -2.25 4.52
N ALA A 31 9.89 -2.36 3.19
CA ALA A 31 9.98 -1.23 2.29
C ALA A 31 8.75 -0.31 2.30
N VAL A 32 7.57 -0.84 2.68
CA VAL A 32 6.34 -0.04 2.90
C VAL A 32 6.39 0.61 4.27
N ILE A 33 6.84 -0.11 5.30
CA ILE A 33 6.94 0.39 6.68
C ILE A 33 7.92 1.57 6.75
N GLU A 34 9.05 1.48 6.05
CA GLU A 34 10.06 2.54 5.95
C GLU A 34 9.55 3.83 5.29
N GLN A 35 8.41 3.80 4.60
CA GLN A 35 7.83 5.03 4.04
C GLN A 35 7.14 5.88 5.09
N PHE A 36 6.66 5.30 6.21
CA PHE A 36 5.93 6.09 7.19
C PHE A 36 6.81 7.16 7.84
N PRO A 37 6.21 8.28 8.32
CA PRO A 37 6.97 9.31 9.04
C PRO A 37 7.83 8.71 10.17
N PRO A 38 9.03 9.26 10.44
CA PRO A 38 9.89 8.76 11.52
C PRO A 38 9.15 8.64 12.86
N GLY A 39 9.36 7.53 13.57
CA GLY A 39 8.70 7.26 14.85
C GLY A 39 7.25 6.78 14.74
N THR A 40 6.73 6.58 13.51
CA THR A 40 5.40 5.98 13.32
C THR A 40 5.43 4.50 13.69
N LYS A 41 4.47 4.07 14.51
CA LYS A 41 4.21 2.67 14.83
C LYS A 41 3.07 2.15 13.96
N VAL A 42 3.30 1.07 13.23
CA VAL A 42 2.23 0.32 12.54
C VAL A 42 1.52 -0.57 13.57
N VAL A 43 0.20 -0.44 13.66
CA VAL A 43 -0.62 -1.18 14.63
C VAL A 43 -1.34 -2.35 13.95
N ALA A 44 -1.95 -2.09 12.79
CA ALA A 44 -2.72 -3.10 12.08
C ALA A 44 -2.66 -2.91 10.56
N ALA A 45 -2.78 -4.00 9.82
CA ALA A 45 -2.91 -4.04 8.38
C ALA A 45 -4.01 -5.01 7.95
N ASP A 46 -5.15 -4.47 7.50
CA ASP A 46 -6.33 -5.22 7.14
C ASP A 46 -6.57 -5.19 5.63
N SER A 47 -6.85 -6.33 5.02
CA SER A 47 -7.32 -6.38 3.63
C SER A 47 -8.61 -5.57 3.49
N TYR A 48 -8.65 -4.59 2.58
CA TYR A 48 -9.75 -3.63 2.46
C TYR A 48 -10.47 -3.69 1.10
N GLY A 49 -10.10 -4.64 0.25
CA GLY A 49 -10.73 -4.89 -1.04
C GLY A 49 -9.78 -5.46 -2.07
N SER A 50 -10.35 -5.85 -3.21
CA SER A 50 -9.60 -6.33 -4.36
C SER A 50 -10.20 -5.77 -5.64
N SER A 51 -9.34 -5.33 -6.56
CA SER A 51 -9.72 -5.04 -7.95
C SER A 51 -9.16 -6.11 -8.88
N SER A 52 -9.46 -6.00 -10.17
CA SER A 52 -8.89 -6.88 -11.20
C SER A 52 -7.36 -6.90 -11.24
N TRP A 53 -6.69 -5.86 -10.72
CA TRP A 53 -5.25 -5.63 -10.87
C TRP A 53 -4.51 -5.29 -9.57
N THR A 54 -5.24 -4.98 -8.51
CA THR A 54 -4.69 -4.60 -7.22
C THR A 54 -5.36 -5.35 -6.09
N VAL A 55 -4.59 -5.59 -5.03
CA VAL A 55 -5.15 -5.87 -3.71
C VAL A 55 -4.90 -4.66 -2.84
N THR A 56 -5.83 -4.36 -1.96
CA THR A 56 -5.75 -3.16 -1.12
C THR A 56 -5.80 -3.51 0.35
N ALA A 57 -5.15 -2.66 1.14
CA ALA A 57 -5.14 -2.77 2.58
C ALA A 57 -5.39 -1.41 3.22
N ARG A 58 -6.05 -1.43 4.36
CA ARG A 58 -6.10 -0.32 5.30
C ARG A 58 -5.00 -0.55 6.33
N ILE A 59 -4.14 0.44 6.50
CA ILE A 59 -3.07 0.40 7.51
C ILE A 59 -3.42 1.40 8.60
N SER A 60 -3.45 0.92 9.84
CA SER A 60 -3.65 1.73 11.03
C SER A 60 -2.29 1.97 11.69
N THR A 61 -1.98 3.23 11.95
CA THR A 61 -0.71 3.66 12.54
C THR A 61 -0.94 4.61 13.71
N ILE A 62 0.06 4.73 14.58
CA ILE A 62 0.18 5.78 15.59
C ILE A 62 1.43 6.57 15.24
N LEU A 63 1.28 7.87 14.95
CA LEU A 63 2.39 8.77 14.65
C LEU A 63 3.23 9.04 15.91
N ALA A 64 4.42 9.64 15.74
CA ALA A 64 5.34 9.91 16.83
C ALA A 64 4.75 10.82 17.94
N ASP A 65 3.77 11.65 17.60
CA ASP A 65 3.03 12.53 18.53
C ASP A 65 1.87 11.81 19.24
N GLY A 66 1.66 10.52 18.98
CA GLY A 66 0.55 9.72 19.49
C GLY A 66 -0.73 9.80 18.65
N THR A 67 -0.76 10.60 17.59
CA THR A 67 -1.94 10.76 16.74
C THR A 67 -2.22 9.49 15.94
N PRO A 68 -3.43 8.89 16.03
CA PRO A 68 -3.82 7.81 15.14
C PRO A 68 -3.93 8.30 13.70
N LYS A 69 -3.35 7.57 12.75
CA LYS A 69 -3.46 7.88 11.32
C LYS A 69 -3.75 6.63 10.49
N LEU A 70 -4.66 6.79 9.53
CA LEU A 70 -5.05 5.75 8.58
C LEU A 70 -4.38 5.98 7.23
N TRP A 71 -4.01 4.87 6.61
CA TRP A 71 -3.41 4.84 5.28
C TRP A 71 -4.10 3.82 4.41
N PHE A 72 -4.09 4.08 3.11
CA PHE A 72 -4.59 3.17 2.11
C PHE A 72 -3.43 2.67 1.25
N LEU A 73 -3.24 1.36 1.24
CA LEU A 73 -2.19 0.69 0.48
C LEU A 73 -2.82 -0.03 -0.71
N LYS A 74 -2.24 0.15 -1.89
CA LYS A 74 -2.54 -0.61 -3.09
C LYS A 74 -1.29 -1.38 -3.49
N CYS A 75 -1.41 -2.68 -3.72
CA CYS A 75 -0.35 -3.53 -4.26
C CYS A 75 -0.76 -4.05 -5.64
N ALA A 76 0.19 -4.14 -6.56
CA ALA A 76 0.00 -4.67 -7.91
C ALA A 76 1.24 -5.46 -8.37
N THR A 77 1.09 -6.36 -9.33
CA THR A 77 2.25 -7.11 -9.87
C THR A 77 3.20 -6.16 -10.62
N GLU A 78 4.52 -6.43 -10.62
CA GLU A 78 5.50 -5.52 -11.24
C GLU A 78 5.22 -5.25 -12.73
N LYS A 79 4.79 -6.26 -13.50
CA LYS A 79 4.62 -6.15 -14.95
C LYS A 79 3.51 -5.17 -15.36
N SER A 80 2.31 -5.30 -14.77
CA SER A 80 1.15 -4.43 -15.10
C SER A 80 1.02 -3.25 -14.14
N GLY A 81 1.38 -3.45 -12.87
CA GLY A 81 1.21 -2.49 -11.80
C GLY A 81 2.13 -1.29 -11.86
N LYS A 82 3.34 -1.42 -12.42
CA LYS A 82 4.32 -0.33 -12.44
C LYS A 82 3.82 0.89 -13.18
N THR A 83 3.31 0.73 -14.41
CA THR A 83 2.80 1.87 -15.20
C THR A 83 1.54 2.44 -14.57
N MET A 84 0.64 1.56 -14.12
CA MET A 84 -0.65 1.93 -13.52
C MET A 84 -0.48 2.74 -12.23
N LEU A 85 0.20 2.20 -11.23
CA LEU A 85 0.38 2.85 -9.93
C LEU A 85 1.31 4.07 -10.03
N LYS A 86 2.30 4.06 -10.95
CA LYS A 86 3.11 5.26 -11.22
C LYS A 86 2.23 6.38 -11.80
N GLY A 87 1.39 6.08 -12.79
CA GLY A 87 0.48 7.06 -13.37
C GLY A 87 -0.46 7.63 -12.32
N GLU A 88 -1.07 6.75 -11.52
CA GLU A 88 -1.93 7.13 -10.41
C GLU A 88 -1.23 8.04 -9.41
N PHE A 89 -0.02 7.70 -8.95
CA PHE A 89 0.77 8.55 -8.05
C PHE A 89 0.97 9.97 -8.60
N HIS A 90 1.37 10.10 -9.86
CA HIS A 90 1.64 11.42 -10.46
C HIS A 90 0.34 12.22 -10.67
N SER A 91 -0.71 11.58 -11.19
CA SER A 91 -2.00 12.24 -11.40
C SER A 91 -2.62 12.70 -10.08
N MET A 92 -2.63 11.83 -9.06
CA MET A 92 -3.12 12.17 -7.74
C MET A 92 -2.29 13.27 -7.08
N THR A 93 -0.99 13.34 -7.37
CA THR A 93 -0.11 14.38 -6.81
C THR A 93 -0.52 15.75 -7.34
N GLU A 94 -0.78 15.86 -8.64
CA GLU A 94 -1.22 17.13 -9.25
C GLU A 94 -2.64 17.51 -8.81
N ILE A 95 -3.53 16.53 -8.68
CA ILE A 95 -4.88 16.74 -8.13
C ILE A 95 -4.80 17.26 -6.70
N TYR A 96 -4.01 16.60 -5.84
CA TYR A 96 -3.86 16.96 -4.43
C TYR A 96 -3.27 18.37 -4.26
N LYS A 97 -2.24 18.72 -5.05
CA LYS A 97 -1.68 20.08 -5.06
C LYS A 97 -2.72 21.15 -5.43
N THR A 98 -3.65 20.80 -6.33
CA THR A 98 -4.68 21.72 -6.82
C THR A 98 -5.86 21.82 -5.86
N MET A 99 -6.33 20.69 -5.31
CA MET A 99 -7.47 20.63 -4.41
C MET A 99 -7.32 19.47 -3.40
N PRO A 100 -6.65 19.69 -2.26
CA PRO A 100 -6.34 18.64 -1.28
C PRO A 100 -7.57 17.90 -0.74
N SER A 101 -8.74 18.53 -0.69
CA SER A 101 -9.99 17.94 -0.19
C SER A 101 -10.65 16.98 -1.19
N PHE A 102 -10.26 16.99 -2.46
CA PHE A 102 -10.91 16.17 -3.49
C PHE A 102 -10.40 14.74 -3.52
N ALA A 103 -9.14 14.52 -3.12
CA ALA A 103 -8.49 13.23 -3.24
C ALA A 103 -7.59 12.96 -2.02
N PRO A 104 -7.38 11.69 -1.63
CA PRO A 104 -6.37 11.35 -0.65
C PRO A 104 -4.98 11.76 -1.14
N GLU A 105 -4.08 12.00 -0.20
CA GLU A 105 -2.72 12.40 -0.54
C GLU A 105 -1.90 11.19 -1.00
N PRO A 106 -1.34 11.21 -2.23
CA PRO A 106 -0.38 10.21 -2.63
C PRO A 106 0.93 10.44 -1.87
N TYR A 107 1.29 9.49 -1.02
CA TYR A 107 2.38 9.69 -0.07
C TYR A 107 3.68 9.03 -0.53
N ALA A 108 3.61 7.77 -0.97
CA ALA A 108 4.77 7.04 -1.48
C ALA A 108 4.36 5.99 -2.50
N TRP A 109 5.28 5.59 -3.38
CA TRP A 109 5.10 4.44 -4.25
C TRP A 109 6.46 3.78 -4.51
N GLY A 110 6.48 2.47 -4.73
CA GLY A 110 7.75 1.75 -4.80
C GLY A 110 7.60 0.27 -5.09
N LYS A 111 8.72 -0.45 -4.97
CA LYS A 111 8.75 -1.92 -5.10
C LYS A 111 8.50 -2.58 -3.75
N VAL A 112 7.96 -3.79 -3.79
CA VAL A 112 7.83 -4.69 -2.64
C VAL A 112 8.87 -5.81 -2.83
N PRO A 113 10.09 -5.70 -2.26
CA PRO A 113 11.21 -6.60 -2.58
C PRO A 113 11.00 -8.04 -2.11
N SER A 114 10.28 -8.24 -0.99
CA SER A 114 10.07 -9.56 -0.39
C SER A 114 8.94 -10.35 -1.07
N ALA A 115 8.13 -9.68 -1.89
CA ALA A 115 7.08 -10.34 -2.68
C ALA A 115 7.67 -11.12 -3.86
N ARG A 116 7.20 -12.35 -4.08
CA ARG A 116 7.64 -13.22 -5.18
C ARG A 116 6.46 -13.80 -5.96
N PRO A 117 6.27 -13.43 -7.25
CA PRO A 117 7.02 -12.43 -8.02
C PRO A 117 6.90 -11.01 -7.44
N ARG A 118 7.85 -10.13 -7.82
CA ARG A 118 7.93 -8.76 -7.29
C ARG A 118 6.65 -7.97 -7.58
N ASN A 119 6.25 -7.16 -6.59
CA ASN A 119 5.11 -6.27 -6.67
C ASN A 119 5.55 -4.79 -6.64
N ILE A 120 4.62 -3.91 -6.98
CA ILE A 120 4.70 -2.46 -6.83
C ILE A 120 3.61 -2.06 -5.84
N PHE A 121 3.89 -1.06 -5.00
CA PHE A 121 2.92 -0.49 -4.09
C PHE A 121 2.69 1.00 -4.35
N LEU A 122 1.53 1.48 -3.93
CA LEU A 122 1.15 2.87 -3.78
C LEU A 122 0.53 3.05 -2.40
N LEU A 123 1.05 4.00 -1.63
CA LEU A 123 0.62 4.34 -0.28
C LEU A 123 0.02 5.74 -0.30
N GLU A 124 -1.20 5.85 0.21
CA GLU A 124 -1.98 7.08 0.27
C GLU A 124 -2.35 7.40 1.71
N ARG A 125 -2.26 8.67 2.08
CA ARG A 125 -2.68 9.16 3.40
C ARG A 125 -4.15 9.52 3.35
N VAL A 126 -4.94 8.90 4.22
CA VAL A 126 -6.37 9.23 4.37
C VAL A 126 -6.50 10.47 5.24
N HIS A 127 -7.41 11.37 4.87
CA HIS A 127 -7.71 12.59 5.62
C HIS A 127 -8.12 12.26 7.06
#